data_AF-A0A7V6XP24-F1
#
_entry.id   AF-A0A7V6XP24-F1
#
_cell.length_a   1.000
_cell.length_b   1.000
_cell.length_c   1.000
_cell.angle_alpha   90.00
_cell.angle_beta   90.00
_cell.angle_gamma   90.00
#
_symmetry.space_group_name_H-M   'P 1'
#
loop_
_entity.id
_entity.type
_entity.pdbx_description
1 polymer ?
#
loop_
_entity_poly.entity_id
_entity_poly.type
_entity_poly.pdbx_seq_one_letter_code
_entity_poly.pdbx_strand_id
1 'polypeptide(L)'
;ALSRETPILLLDEPFSGLDPLVRESIVKSLLSYLDFEEQTVIIATHEIDEIESLLDKVLVIDNGHIIEREDVEDIREFKGQSVQEWLKALMRD
;
A
#
# COMPACT_ATOMS: atom_id res chain seq x y z
N ALA A 1 12.58 13.27 8.88
CA ALA A 1 11.48 14.23 9.09
C ALA A 1 10.55 14.13 7.88
N LEU A 2 9.26 13.87 8.08
CA LEU A 2 8.25 13.95 7.03
C LEU A 2 7.97 15.44 6.76
N SER A 3 8.14 15.90 5.53
CA SER A 3 7.88 17.30 5.15
C SER A 3 6.39 17.48 4.90
N ARG A 4 5.73 18.28 5.73
CA ARG A 4 4.27 18.51 5.70
C ARG A 4 3.77 19.22 4.44
N GLU A 5 4.66 19.81 3.65
CA GLU A 5 4.30 20.63 2.49
C GLU A 5 4.63 19.95 1.15
N THR A 6 4.88 18.63 1.16
CA THR A 6 5.28 17.92 -0.08
C THR A 6 4.05 17.33 -0.77
N PRO A 7 3.80 17.62 -2.06
CA PRO A 7 2.64 17.08 -2.78
C PRO A 7 2.74 15.59 -3.08
N ILE A 8 3.95 15.01 -3.03
CA ILE A 8 4.19 13.59 -3.31
C ILE A 8 5.12 13.01 -2.25
N LEU A 9 4.68 11.93 -1.60
CA LEU A 9 5.47 11.17 -0.65
C LEU A 9 5.78 9.78 -1.23
N LEU A 10 7.07 9.47 -1.35
CA LEU A 10 7.55 8.14 -1.76
C LEU A 10 8.11 7.43 -0.54
N LEU A 11 7.58 6.25 -0.24
CA LEU A 11 8.01 5.42 0.88
C LEU A 11 8.49 4.07 0.37
N ASP A 12 9.78 3.77 0.59
CA ASP A 12 10.39 2.49 0.25
C ASP A 12 10.55 1.65 1.52
N GLU A 13 9.81 0.54 1.60
CA GLU A 13 9.76 -0.37 2.74
C GLU A 13 9.64 0.33 4.12
N PRO A 14 8.71 1.29 4.30
CA PRO A 14 8.66 2.15 5.48
C PRO A 14 8.36 1.39 6.79
N PHE A 15 7.87 0.16 6.69
CA PHE A 15 7.42 -0.64 7.82
C PHE A 15 8.27 -1.91 8.06
N SER A 16 9.30 -2.11 7.25
CA SER A 16 10.14 -3.30 7.31
C SER A 16 10.87 -3.42 8.66
N GLY A 17 10.87 -4.64 9.20
CA GLY A 17 11.53 -4.95 10.47
C GLY A 17 10.76 -4.52 11.72
N LEU A 18 9.54 -4.01 11.57
CA LEU A 18 8.65 -3.72 12.68
C LEU A 18 7.80 -4.93 13.06
N ASP A 19 7.50 -5.03 14.35
CA ASP A 19 6.46 -5.94 14.82
C ASP A 19 5.07 -5.48 14.32
N PRO A 20 4.13 -6.40 13.99
CA PRO A 20 2.81 -6.05 13.47
C PRO A 20 2.06 -4.99 14.29
N LEU A 21 2.15 -5.03 15.63
CA LEU A 21 1.47 -4.04 16.49
C LEU A 21 2.07 -2.63 16.33
N VAL A 22 3.39 -2.55 16.16
CA VAL A 22 4.09 -1.28 15.96
C VAL A 22 3.80 -0.73 14.57
N ARG A 23 3.77 -1.61 13.55
CA ARG A 23 3.38 -1.26 12.19
C ARG A 23 2.00 -0.62 12.16
N GLU A 24 0.99 -1.26 12.76
CA GLU A 24 -0.37 -0.73 12.82
C GLU A 24 -0.41 0.68 13.45
N SER A 25 0.34 0.89 14.54
CA SER A 25 0.40 2.20 15.19
C SER A 25 1.07 3.27 14.33
N ILE A 26 2.14 2.92 13.59
CA ILE A 26 2.84 3.85 12.70
C ILE A 26 1.98 4.18 11.50
N VAL A 27 1.31 3.18 10.92
CA VAL A 27 0.38 3.34 9.82
C VAL A 27 -0.75 4.32 10.20
N LYS A 28 -1.40 4.13 11.36
CA LYS A 28 -2.41 5.07 11.88
C LYS A 28 -1.85 6.48 12.09
N SER A 29 -0.62 6.57 12.58
CA SER A 29 0.04 7.87 12.77
C SER A 29 0.26 8.55 11.42
N LEU A 30 0.77 7.84 10.42
CA LEU A 30 1.00 8.34 9.07
C LEU A 30 -0.29 8.93 8.48
N LEU A 31 -1.41 8.20 8.58
CA LEU A 31 -2.72 8.69 8.15
C LEU A 31 -3.16 9.99 8.81
N SER A 32 -2.86 10.15 10.11
CA SER A 32 -3.23 11.37 10.83
C SER A 32 -2.42 12.61 10.43
N TYR A 33 -1.27 12.40 9.76
CA TYR A 33 -0.39 13.48 9.32
C TYR A 33 -0.55 13.83 7.83
N LEU A 34 -1.12 12.93 7.03
CA LEU A 34 -1.28 13.11 5.60
C LEU A 34 -2.59 13.83 5.28
N ASP A 35 -2.52 14.76 4.34
CA ASP A 35 -3.68 15.38 3.72
C ASP A 35 -3.93 14.75 2.35
N PHE A 36 -4.82 13.77 2.28
CA PHE A 36 -5.09 13.01 1.05
C PHE A 36 -5.75 13.84 -0.07
N GLU A 37 -6.25 15.03 0.23
CA GLU A 37 -6.78 15.96 -0.79
C GLU A 37 -5.64 16.68 -1.53
N GLU A 38 -4.52 16.91 -0.86
CA GLU A 38 -3.39 17.72 -1.36
C GLU A 38 -2.11 16.90 -1.59
N GLN A 39 -2.06 15.66 -1.12
CA GLN A 39 -0.88 14.80 -1.16
C GLN A 39 -1.16 13.44 -1.80
N THR A 40 -0.25 13.01 -2.67
CA THR A 40 -0.20 11.64 -3.19
C THR A 40 0.86 10.83 -2.45
N VAL A 41 0.50 9.63 -1.99
CA VAL A 41 1.45 8.72 -1.32
C VAL A 41 1.66 7.48 -2.18
N ILE A 42 2.92 7.15 -2.43
CA ILE A 42 3.33 5.92 -3.11
C ILE A 42 4.17 5.11 -2.14
N ILE A 43 3.72 3.88 -1.86
CA ILE A 43 4.39 2.96 -0.95
C ILE A 43 4.86 1.75 -1.75
N ALA A 44 6.16 1.47 -1.71
CA ALA A 44 6.72 0.21 -2.14
C ALA A 44 6.89 -0.68 -0.91
N THR A 45 6.19 -1.83 -0.88
CA THR A 45 6.33 -2.79 0.21
C THR A 45 5.88 -4.19 -0.21
N HIS A 46 6.37 -5.19 0.51
CA HIS A 46 5.89 -6.56 0.49
C HIS A 46 4.92 -6.89 1.65
N GLU A 47 4.67 -5.94 2.56
CA GLU A 47 3.80 -6.10 3.73
C GLU A 47 2.45 -5.41 3.47
N ILE A 48 1.44 -6.18 3.06
CA ILE A 48 0.16 -5.64 2.57
C ILE A 48 -0.92 -5.63 3.65
N ASP A 49 -0.92 -6.59 4.56
CA ASP A 49 -2.05 -6.88 5.44
C ASP A 49 -2.47 -5.68 6.30
N GLU A 50 -1.50 -4.94 6.87
CA GLU A 50 -1.79 -3.80 7.73
C GLU A 50 -2.09 -2.49 6.99
N ILE A 51 -1.71 -2.40 5.71
CA ILE A 51 -1.86 -1.18 4.91
C ILE A 51 -3.02 -1.27 3.92
N GLU A 52 -3.57 -2.45 3.71
CA GLU A 52 -4.60 -2.70 2.69
C GLU A 52 -5.82 -1.78 2.83
N SER A 53 -6.19 -1.45 4.07
CA SER A 53 -7.31 -0.55 4.35
C SER A 53 -7.11 0.88 3.84
N LEU A 54 -5.87 1.23 3.45
CA LEU A 54 -5.44 2.58 3.08
C LEU A 54 -5.10 2.73 1.61
N LEU A 55 -5.07 1.61 0.88
CA LEU A 55 -4.68 1.60 -0.51
C LEU A 55 -5.90 1.89 -1.38
N ASP A 56 -5.79 2.88 -2.25
CA ASP A 56 -6.79 3.14 -3.30
C ASP A 56 -6.51 2.28 -4.54
N LYS A 57 -5.23 2.14 -4.89
CA LYS A 57 -4.74 1.43 -6.07
C LYS A 57 -3.52 0.59 -5.74
N VAL A 58 -3.35 -0.52 -6.45
CA VAL A 58 -2.19 -1.41 -6.33
C VAL A 58 -1.56 -1.59 -7.70
N LEU A 59 -0.22 -1.53 -7.74
CA LEU A 59 0.59 -1.87 -8.89
C LEU A 59 1.48 -3.04 -8.50
N VAL A 60 1.48 -4.10 -9.30
CA VAL A 60 2.36 -5.25 -9.09
C VAL A 60 3.52 -5.18 -10.05
N ILE A 61 4.73 -5.22 -9.50
CA ILE A 61 5.98 -5.21 -10.26
C ILE A 61 6.65 -6.56 -10.10
N ASP A 62 6.98 -7.20 -11.22
CA ASP A 62 7.80 -8.41 -11.27
C ASP A 62 8.85 -8.30 -12.37
N ASN A 63 10.07 -8.75 -12.08
CA ASN A 63 11.21 -8.72 -13.02
C ASN A 63 11.40 -7.36 -13.74
N GLY A 64 11.18 -6.25 -13.03
CA GLY A 64 11.32 -4.88 -13.56
C GLY A 64 10.17 -4.41 -14.46
N HIS A 65 9.09 -5.17 -14.56
CA HIS A 65 7.91 -4.85 -15.36
C HIS A 65 6.68 -4.73 -14.47
N ILE A 66 5.77 -3.81 -14.81
CA ILE A 66 4.44 -3.78 -14.21
C ILE A 66 3.65 -4.92 -14.86
N ILE A 67 3.32 -5.94 -14.07
CA ILE A 67 2.58 -7.10 -14.55
C ILE A 67 1.08 -6.93 -14.35
N GLU A 68 0.66 -6.09 -13.39
CA GLU A 68 -0.75 -5.86 -13.10
C GLU A 68 -0.98 -4.52 -12.40
N ARG A 69 -2.18 -3.95 -12.58
CA ARG A 69 -2.63 -2.74 -11.89
C ARG A 69 -4.13 -2.82 -11.67
N GLU A 70 -4.57 -2.57 -10.44
CA GLU A 70 -5.99 -2.66 -10.09
C GLU A 70 -6.39 -1.62 -9.04
N ASP A 71 -7.66 -1.23 -9.07
CA ASP A 71 -8.30 -0.48 -7.99
C ASP A 71 -8.63 -1.43 -6.82
N VAL A 72 -8.33 -1.03 -5.58
CA VAL A 72 -8.48 -1.92 -4.41
C VAL A 72 -9.94 -2.24 -4.14
N GLU A 73 -10.83 -1.28 -4.41
CA GLU A 73 -12.27 -1.48 -4.34
C GLU A 73 -12.72 -2.56 -5.34
N ASP A 74 -12.20 -2.56 -6.56
CA ASP A 74 -12.56 -3.56 -7.58
C ASP A 74 -12.08 -4.98 -7.20
N ILE A 75 -10.91 -5.11 -6.57
CA ILE A 75 -10.44 -6.39 -6.02
C ILE A 75 -11.44 -6.90 -4.99
N ARG A 76 -11.90 -6.04 -4.08
CA ARG A 76 -12.81 -6.43 -2.99
C ARG A 76 -14.22 -6.72 -3.49
N GLU A 77 -14.79 -5.87 -4.34
CA GLU A 77 -16.18 -5.96 -4.76
C GLU A 77 -16.41 -7.01 -5.86
N PHE A 78 -15.54 -7.05 -6.87
CA PHE A 78 -15.74 -7.91 -8.03
C PHE A 78 -15.01 -9.25 -7.92
N LYS A 79 -13.82 -9.27 -7.30
CA LYS A 79 -13.05 -10.51 -7.12
C LYS A 79 -13.35 -11.19 -5.79
N GLY A 80 -13.92 -10.48 -4.82
CA GLY A 80 -14.26 -11.02 -3.50
C GLY A 80 -13.03 -11.45 -2.70
N GLN A 81 -11.88 -10.80 -2.95
CA GLN A 81 -10.57 -11.15 -2.40
C GLN A 81 -10.00 -9.98 -1.60
N SER A 82 -9.11 -10.29 -0.66
CA SER A 82 -8.17 -9.28 -0.15
C SER A 82 -7.11 -8.96 -1.21
N VAL A 83 -6.41 -7.82 -1.08
CA VAL A 83 -5.30 -7.50 -1.98
C VAL A 83 -4.19 -8.54 -1.87
N GLN A 84 -3.96 -9.04 -0.65
CA GLN A 84 -2.95 -10.06 -0.41
C GLN A 84 -3.31 -11.39 -1.09
N GLU A 85 -4.57 -11.80 -1.05
CA GLU A 85 -5.07 -13.00 -1.75
C GLU A 85 -4.96 -12.85 -3.26
N TRP A 86 -5.35 -11.69 -3.78
CA TRP A 86 -5.25 -11.35 -5.19
C TRP A 86 -3.80 -11.37 -5.69
N LEU A 87 -2.87 -10.75 -4.95
CA LEU A 87 -1.44 -10.78 -5.28
C LEU A 87 -0.89 -12.22 -5.26
N LYS A 88 -1.24 -13.01 -4.24
CA LYS A 88 -0.82 -14.42 -4.14
C LYS A 88 -1.34 -15.25 -5.31
N ALA A 89 -2.54 -14.97 -5.81
CA ALA A 89 -3.08 -15.64 -7.00
C ALA A 89 -2.25 -15.27 -8.24
N LEU A 90 -1.96 -13.97 -8.43
CA LEU A 90 -1.17 -13.47 -9.55
C LEU A 90 0.26 -14.06 -9.60
N MET A 91 0.92 -14.22 -8.45
CA MET A 91 2.29 -14.75 -8.38
C MET A 91 2.38 -16.28 -8.49
N ARG A 92 1.24 -16.98 -8.49
CA ARG A 92 1.19 -18.46 -8.63
C ARG A 92 1.07 -18.91 -10.08
N ASP A 93 0.73 -18.01 -10.99
CA ASP A 93 0.67 -18.22 -12.44
C ASP A 93 2.03 -17.90 -13.10
#